data_AF-A0A969XIX8-F1
#
_entry.id   AF-A0A969XIX8-F1
#
_cell.length_a   1.000
_cell.length_b   1.000
_cell.length_c   1.000
_cell.angle_alpha   90.00
_cell.angle_beta   90.00
_cell.angle_gamma   90.00
#
_symmetry.space_group_name_H-M   'P 1'
#
loop_
_entity.id
_entity.type
_entity.pdbx_description
1 polymer ?
#
loop_
_entity_poly.entity_id
_entity_poly.type
_entity_poly.pdbx_seq_one_letter_code
_entity_poly.pdbx_strand_id
1 'polypeptide(L)'
;MATPSDVYSPEELRAAGRPAAYEGEGLREIAFPLGGIGTGCVSLSGRGSLVDWEIFNRPNKGSRMPHTFCTLWAQVGQGRPVARVLQAPAEPPFSGAGGGQYTGLGFGVGREDGSGLPPMRAARFRGEFPFAEVELSDPALPLGVTLEAYSPFIPLNADDSGLPIAVLRYHLRNDGDEPVRVSLAANLWNPIGYPGEGPFQGEFLGG
;
A
#
# COMPACT_ATOMS: atom_id res chain seq x y z
N MET A 1 -18.05 -0.27 34.17
CA MET A 1 -16.90 -0.90 33.51
C MET A 1 -17.32 -1.19 32.09
N ALA A 2 -16.70 -0.58 31.09
CA ALA A 2 -16.95 -0.93 29.69
C ALA A 2 -16.52 -2.38 29.47
N THR A 3 -17.40 -3.18 28.88
CA THR A 3 -17.10 -4.54 28.44
C THR A 3 -15.92 -4.47 27.46
N PRO A 4 -14.90 -5.34 27.56
CA PRO A 4 -13.88 -5.46 26.52
C PRO A 4 -14.58 -5.62 25.16
N SER A 5 -14.11 -4.93 24.12
CA SER A 5 -14.78 -4.89 22.82
C SER A 5 -15.05 -6.29 22.27
N ASP A 6 -16.24 -6.53 21.71
CA ASP A 6 -16.64 -7.79 21.03
C ASP A 6 -15.80 -8.13 19.77
N VAL A 7 -14.71 -7.41 19.53
CA VAL A 7 -13.83 -7.55 18.37
C VAL A 7 -12.82 -8.69 18.55
N TYR A 8 -12.33 -8.90 19.78
CA TYR A 8 -11.39 -9.98 20.10
C TYR A 8 -11.78 -10.65 21.41
N SER A 9 -11.83 -11.97 21.40
CA SER A 9 -12.00 -12.78 22.60
C SER A 9 -10.77 -12.69 23.52
N PRO A 10 -10.93 -12.91 24.84
CA PRO A 10 -9.81 -12.98 25.77
C PRO A 10 -8.77 -14.06 25.40
N GLU A 11 -9.18 -15.10 24.68
CA GLU A 11 -8.28 -16.14 24.19
C GLU A 11 -7.42 -15.62 23.03
N GLU A 12 -8.03 -14.93 22.05
CA GLU A 12 -7.30 -14.30 20.93
C GLU A 12 -6.29 -13.26 21.42
N LEU A 13 -6.64 -12.44 22.42
CA LEU A 13 -5.71 -11.45 23.00
C LEU A 13 -4.52 -12.08 23.72
N ARG A 14 -4.66 -13.32 24.20
CA ARG A 14 -3.61 -14.04 24.95
C ARG A 14 -2.87 -15.06 24.10
N ALA A 15 -3.34 -15.30 22.87
CA ALA A 15 -2.74 -16.27 21.98
C ALA A 15 -1.30 -15.85 21.64
N ALA A 16 -0.36 -16.75 21.88
CA ALA A 16 1.01 -16.59 21.42
C ALA A 16 1.10 -16.99 19.94
N GLY A 17 1.81 -16.20 19.12
CA GLY A 17 2.00 -16.51 17.72
C GLY A 17 2.16 -15.27 16.86
N ARG A 18 2.01 -15.43 15.55
CA ARG A 18 1.99 -14.29 14.63
C ARG A 18 0.72 -13.46 14.88
N PRO A 19 0.83 -12.12 14.91
CA PRO A 19 -0.31 -11.20 14.93
C PRO A 19 -1.39 -11.54 13.90
N ALA A 20 -2.63 -11.20 14.24
CA ALA A 20 -3.77 -11.41 13.36
C ALA A 20 -3.54 -10.72 12.01
N ALA A 21 -4.04 -11.36 10.95
CA ALA A 21 -4.10 -10.73 9.65
C ALA A 21 -5.50 -10.19 9.41
N TYR A 22 -5.57 -9.13 8.62
CA TYR A 22 -6.78 -8.41 8.26
C TYR A 22 -7.10 -8.66 6.79
N GLU A 23 -8.38 -8.80 6.47
CA GLU A 23 -8.91 -9.05 5.13
C GLU A 23 -10.27 -8.32 5.00
N GLY A 24 -10.74 -8.12 3.76
CA GLY A 24 -12.03 -7.47 3.50
C GLY A 24 -12.17 -6.10 4.17
N GLU A 25 -13.27 -5.87 4.88
CA GLU A 25 -13.53 -4.59 5.57
C GLU A 25 -12.45 -4.23 6.61
N GLY A 26 -11.75 -5.23 7.19
CA GLY A 26 -10.67 -5.01 8.14
C GLY A 26 -9.46 -4.27 7.56
N LEU A 27 -9.33 -4.21 6.23
CA LEU A 27 -8.25 -3.49 5.55
C LEU A 27 -8.47 -1.97 5.48
N ARG A 28 -9.72 -1.52 5.67
CA ARG A 28 -10.19 -0.19 5.28
C ARG A 28 -9.44 0.95 5.97
N GLU A 29 -9.13 0.77 7.25
CA GLU A 29 -8.56 1.81 8.11
C GLU A 29 -7.08 1.54 8.45
N ILE A 30 -6.44 0.60 7.76
CA ILE A 30 -5.02 0.30 7.96
C ILE A 30 -4.18 1.36 7.23
N ALA A 31 -3.30 2.02 7.99
CA ALA A 31 -2.26 2.90 7.50
C ALA A 31 -0.97 2.66 8.31
N PHE A 32 -0.11 1.78 7.80
CA PHE A 32 1.12 1.37 8.47
C PHE A 32 2.28 2.31 8.11
N PRO A 33 2.93 2.97 9.08
CA PRO A 33 3.92 4.00 8.79
C PRO A 33 5.24 3.41 8.28
N LEU A 34 5.75 3.95 7.17
CA LEU A 34 7.09 3.70 6.65
C LEU A 34 7.87 5.03 6.64
N GLY A 35 8.96 5.09 7.38
CA GLY A 35 9.85 6.24 7.48
C GLY A 35 10.73 6.14 8.72
N GLY A 36 11.94 6.70 8.64
CA GLY A 36 12.84 6.80 9.78
C GLY A 36 12.35 7.83 10.81
N ILE A 37 12.96 7.79 11.99
CA ILE A 37 12.69 8.73 13.07
C ILE A 37 13.03 10.15 12.60
N GLY A 38 12.04 11.05 12.61
CA GLY A 38 12.22 12.47 12.28
C GLY A 38 12.28 12.77 10.78
N THR A 39 12.06 11.81 9.89
CA THR A 39 12.20 12.01 8.43
C THR A 39 10.88 12.32 7.71
N GLY A 40 9.76 12.30 8.44
CA GLY A 40 8.44 12.13 7.83
C GLY A 40 8.19 10.67 7.44
N CYS A 41 6.96 10.36 7.03
CA CYS A 41 6.55 9.01 6.68
C CYS A 41 5.66 8.96 5.44
N VAL A 42 5.58 7.78 4.85
CA VAL A 42 4.59 7.35 3.86
C VAL A 42 3.89 6.14 4.46
N SER A 43 2.56 6.14 4.51
CA SER A 43 1.79 5.00 5.02
C SER A 43 1.59 3.94 3.94
N LEU A 44 1.68 2.67 4.32
CA LEU A 44 1.18 1.53 3.56
C LEU A 44 -0.25 1.23 3.97
N SER A 45 -1.18 1.28 3.01
CA SER A 45 -2.58 0.95 3.27
C SER A 45 -2.78 -0.56 3.43
N GLY A 46 -3.90 -0.98 4.04
CA GLY A 46 -4.28 -2.40 4.12
C GLY A 46 -4.38 -3.08 2.74
N ARG A 47 -4.58 -2.30 1.68
CA ARG A 47 -4.64 -2.79 0.30
C ARG A 47 -3.29 -2.94 -0.37
N GLY A 48 -2.21 -2.47 0.24
CA GLY A 48 -0.86 -2.44 -0.34
C GLY A 48 -0.53 -1.16 -1.12
N SER A 49 -1.37 -0.13 -1.08
CA SER A 49 -1.10 1.15 -1.75
C SER A 49 -0.36 2.14 -0.83
N LEU A 50 0.43 3.06 -1.41
CA LEU A 50 1.10 4.12 -0.66
C LEU A 50 0.19 5.34 -0.48
N VAL A 51 -0.01 5.76 0.77
CA VAL A 51 -0.91 6.86 1.18
C VAL A 51 -0.23 7.71 2.26
N ASP A 52 -0.87 8.80 2.70
CA ASP A 52 -0.37 9.69 3.78
C ASP A 52 1.08 10.13 3.56
N TRP A 53 1.33 10.88 2.49
CA TRP A 53 2.66 11.39 2.15
C TRP A 53 3.03 12.58 3.05
N GLU A 54 3.57 12.28 4.23
CA GLU A 54 3.92 13.21 5.31
C GLU A 54 5.43 13.56 5.29
N ILE A 55 5.98 13.73 4.09
CA ILE A 55 7.41 14.04 3.84
C ILE A 55 7.68 15.52 3.56
N PHE A 56 6.66 16.37 3.69
CA PHE A 56 6.72 17.83 3.42
C PHE A 56 6.58 18.66 4.70
N ASN A 57 7.10 18.15 5.82
CA ASN A 57 7.11 18.82 7.13
C ASN A 57 5.73 19.24 7.65
N ARG A 58 4.68 18.50 7.30
CA ARG A 58 3.32 18.70 7.83
C ARG A 58 2.51 17.42 7.85
N PRO A 59 1.45 17.36 8.67
CA PRO A 59 0.42 16.34 8.55
C PRO A 59 -0.22 16.37 7.16
N ASN A 60 -0.42 15.19 6.58
CA ASN A 60 -0.97 15.03 5.24
C ASN A 60 -1.77 13.73 5.09
N LYS A 61 -2.61 13.43 6.09
CA LYS A 61 -3.46 12.24 6.12
C LYS A 61 -4.48 12.22 4.98
N GLY A 62 -4.73 11.02 4.45
CA GLY A 62 -5.58 10.79 3.29
C GLY A 62 -4.95 11.22 1.96
N SER A 63 -3.76 11.81 1.97
CA SER A 63 -3.09 12.21 0.75
C SER A 63 -2.64 11.00 -0.06
N ARG A 64 -2.65 11.19 -1.38
CA ARG A 64 -2.18 10.21 -2.34
C ARG A 64 -1.30 10.93 -3.33
N MET A 65 -0.10 10.41 -3.52
CA MET A 65 0.75 10.86 -4.60
C MET A 65 0.19 10.32 -5.92
N PRO A 66 -0.11 11.17 -6.91
CA PRO A 66 -0.64 10.72 -8.18
C PRO A 66 0.23 9.64 -8.83
N HIS A 67 -0.40 8.71 -9.53
CA HIS A 67 0.23 7.68 -10.36
C HIS A 67 1.34 6.85 -9.67
N THR A 68 1.34 6.80 -8.33
CA THR A 68 2.40 6.15 -7.57
C THR A 68 1.97 4.76 -7.11
N PHE A 69 2.46 3.73 -7.79
CA PHE A 69 2.13 2.33 -7.53
C PHE A 69 3.14 1.39 -8.19
N CYS A 70 3.18 0.13 -7.75
CA CYS A 70 3.94 -0.93 -8.40
C CYS A 70 3.02 -1.80 -9.28
N THR A 71 3.56 -2.31 -10.38
CA THR A 71 2.86 -3.23 -11.27
C THR A 71 3.68 -4.49 -11.52
N LEU A 72 3.00 -5.62 -11.70
CA LEU A 72 3.59 -6.89 -12.08
C LEU A 72 3.00 -7.31 -13.42
N TRP A 73 3.89 -7.60 -14.37
CA TRP A 73 3.57 -8.32 -15.59
C TRP A 73 4.12 -9.74 -15.46
N ALA A 74 3.32 -10.74 -15.85
CA ALA A 74 3.70 -12.14 -15.80
C ALA A 74 3.22 -12.90 -17.05
N GLN A 75 4.04 -13.84 -17.54
CA GLN A 75 3.71 -14.72 -18.65
C GLN A 75 4.29 -16.12 -18.45
N VAL A 76 3.42 -17.13 -18.44
CA VAL A 76 3.81 -18.55 -18.45
C VAL A 76 4.13 -18.95 -19.89
N GLY A 77 5.34 -19.45 -20.15
CA GLY A 77 5.75 -19.88 -21.49
C GLY A 77 5.44 -18.85 -22.60
N GLN A 78 4.64 -19.26 -23.57
CA GLN A 78 4.11 -18.42 -24.67
C GLN A 78 2.61 -18.09 -24.50
N GLY A 79 2.05 -18.30 -23.31
CA GLY A 79 0.65 -18.00 -23.00
C GLY A 79 0.32 -16.52 -23.03
N ARG A 80 -0.95 -16.17 -22.82
CA ARG A 80 -1.37 -14.77 -22.76
C ARG A 80 -0.80 -14.10 -21.48
N PRO A 81 -0.10 -12.96 -21.59
CA PRO A 81 0.43 -12.28 -20.42
C PRO A 81 -0.68 -11.60 -19.60
N VAL A 82 -0.40 -11.43 -18.31
CA VAL A 82 -1.28 -10.77 -17.35
C VAL A 82 -0.52 -9.64 -16.67
N ALA A 83 -1.15 -8.48 -16.55
CA ALA A 83 -0.61 -7.33 -15.83
C ALA A 83 -1.55 -6.92 -14.70
N ARG A 84 -0.97 -6.60 -13.54
CA ARG A 84 -1.68 -6.17 -12.33
C ARG A 84 -0.98 -5.02 -11.64
N VAL A 85 -1.76 -4.06 -11.13
CA VAL A 85 -1.29 -3.15 -10.08
C VAL A 85 -1.22 -3.94 -8.79
N LEU A 86 -0.09 -3.90 -8.09
CA LEU A 86 0.18 -4.68 -6.87
C LEU A 86 -0.47 -4.05 -5.63
N GLN A 87 -1.79 -3.91 -5.70
CA GLN A 87 -2.65 -3.47 -4.62
C GLN A 87 -4.05 -4.07 -4.83
N ALA A 88 -4.79 -4.31 -3.75
CA ALA A 88 -6.19 -4.75 -3.81
C ALA A 88 -7.11 -3.65 -4.40
N PRO A 89 -8.33 -4.00 -4.84
CA PRO A 89 -9.27 -3.04 -5.44
C PRO A 89 -9.72 -1.98 -4.45
N ALA A 90 -10.25 -0.86 -4.95
CA ALA A 90 -10.93 0.09 -4.09
C ALA A 90 -12.11 -0.55 -3.37
N GLU A 91 -12.40 -0.07 -2.16
CA GLU A 91 -13.55 -0.49 -1.39
C GLU A 91 -14.70 0.51 -1.57
N PRO A 92 -15.97 0.08 -1.38
CA PRO A 92 -17.12 0.97 -1.34
C PRO A 92 -16.91 2.14 -0.36
N PRO A 93 -17.56 3.30 -0.59
CA PRO A 93 -18.77 3.46 -1.41
C PRO A 93 -18.55 3.75 -2.90
N PHE A 94 -17.31 3.78 -3.42
CA PHE A 94 -16.96 4.14 -4.81
C PHE A 94 -17.46 5.50 -5.30
N SER A 95 -18.25 6.20 -4.51
CA SER A 95 -18.92 7.45 -4.87
C SER A 95 -17.96 8.63 -4.91
N GLY A 96 -16.71 8.43 -4.50
CA GLY A 96 -15.70 9.47 -4.37
C GLY A 96 -15.61 10.03 -2.96
N ALA A 97 -14.45 10.61 -2.65
CA ALA A 97 -14.12 11.17 -1.35
C ALA A 97 -13.46 12.55 -1.50
N GLY A 98 -13.58 13.40 -0.48
CA GLY A 98 -12.92 14.70 -0.40
C GLY A 98 -13.71 15.89 -0.95
N GLY A 99 -13.04 17.06 -0.96
CA GLY A 99 -13.53 18.32 -1.51
C GLY A 99 -12.46 18.97 -2.38
N GLY A 100 -12.83 19.33 -3.62
CA GLY A 100 -11.93 19.84 -4.66
C GLY A 100 -12.63 19.85 -6.02
N GLN A 101 -12.09 20.54 -7.02
CA GLN A 101 -12.68 20.55 -8.36
C GLN A 101 -12.59 19.16 -8.99
N TYR A 102 -13.73 18.60 -9.41
CA TYR A 102 -13.84 17.25 -9.99
C TYR A 102 -13.44 16.10 -9.05
N THR A 103 -13.57 16.31 -7.74
CA THR A 103 -13.39 15.28 -6.69
C THR A 103 -14.58 15.32 -5.73
N GLY A 104 -14.85 14.21 -5.03
CA GLY A 104 -15.92 14.13 -4.03
C GLY A 104 -17.10 13.27 -4.48
N LEU A 105 -18.23 13.41 -3.78
CA LEU A 105 -19.41 12.58 -4.01
C LEU A 105 -19.93 12.75 -5.45
N GLY A 106 -20.10 11.63 -6.17
CA GLY A 106 -20.50 11.57 -7.57
C GLY A 106 -19.35 11.49 -8.57
N PHE A 107 -18.09 11.63 -8.14
CA PHE A 107 -16.93 11.63 -9.04
C PHE A 107 -16.16 10.31 -9.12
N GLY A 108 -16.65 9.27 -8.43
CA GLY A 108 -16.02 7.95 -8.52
C GLY A 108 -14.73 7.83 -7.72
N VAL A 109 -14.01 6.73 -7.91
CA VAL A 109 -12.65 6.55 -7.40
C VAL A 109 -11.66 7.41 -8.21
N GLY A 110 -10.71 8.05 -7.53
CA GLY A 110 -9.74 8.91 -8.20
C GLY A 110 -8.75 8.09 -9.04
N ARG A 111 -8.65 8.38 -10.34
CA ARG A 111 -7.72 7.72 -11.29
C ARG A 111 -6.25 7.76 -10.86
N GLU A 112 -5.91 8.77 -10.05
CA GLU A 112 -4.58 9.05 -9.51
C GLU A 112 -4.01 7.85 -8.72
N ASP A 113 -4.86 7.00 -8.13
CA ASP A 113 -4.44 5.84 -7.33
C ASP A 113 -4.24 4.55 -8.16
N GLY A 114 -4.28 4.65 -9.50
CA GLY A 114 -4.23 3.51 -10.41
C GLY A 114 -5.61 2.89 -10.68
N SER A 115 -6.69 3.44 -10.12
CA SER A 115 -8.06 3.05 -10.47
C SER A 115 -8.31 3.16 -11.97
N GLY A 116 -8.79 2.07 -12.56
CA GLY A 116 -8.96 1.90 -14.01
C GLY A 116 -7.93 0.93 -14.63
N LEU A 117 -6.78 0.75 -14.00
CA LEU A 117 -5.87 -0.37 -14.30
C LEU A 117 -6.35 -1.64 -13.56
N PRO A 118 -6.07 -2.86 -14.07
CA PRO A 118 -6.44 -4.09 -13.39
C PRO A 118 -5.69 -4.23 -12.04
N PRO A 119 -6.37 -4.14 -10.88
CA PRO A 119 -5.73 -4.36 -9.58
C PRO A 119 -5.62 -5.86 -9.28
N MET A 120 -4.87 -6.21 -8.24
CA MET A 120 -4.98 -7.55 -7.63
C MET A 120 -6.42 -7.78 -7.13
N ARG A 121 -6.83 -9.04 -6.97
CA ARG A 121 -8.20 -9.38 -6.60
C ARG A 121 -8.48 -9.15 -5.11
N ALA A 122 -7.52 -9.47 -4.25
CA ALA A 122 -7.63 -9.30 -2.81
C ALA A 122 -6.25 -9.09 -2.17
N ALA A 123 -6.27 -8.55 -0.96
CA ALA A 123 -5.11 -8.41 -0.10
C ALA A 123 -5.42 -9.03 1.27
N ARG A 124 -4.35 -9.47 1.94
CA ARG A 124 -4.37 -9.87 3.34
C ARG A 124 -3.19 -9.20 4.02
N PHE A 125 -3.47 -8.37 5.02
CA PHE A 125 -2.50 -7.50 5.66
C PHE A 125 -2.14 -8.01 7.05
N ARG A 126 -0.86 -8.08 7.38
CA ARG A 126 -0.35 -8.31 8.73
C ARG A 126 0.65 -7.21 9.10
N GLY A 127 0.43 -6.55 10.23
CA GLY A 127 1.30 -5.50 10.73
C GLY A 127 2.02 -5.92 12.01
N GLU A 128 3.34 -5.83 12.01
CA GLU A 128 4.22 -6.14 13.12
C GLU A 128 5.35 -5.10 13.16
N PHE A 129 5.08 -3.89 13.67
CA PHE A 129 6.05 -2.79 13.58
C PHE A 129 7.45 -3.23 14.05
N PRO A 130 8.51 -3.05 13.22
CA PRO A 130 8.59 -2.18 12.03
C PRO A 130 8.29 -2.83 10.66
N PHE A 131 7.77 -4.05 10.63
CA PHE A 131 7.46 -4.79 9.40
C PHE A 131 5.96 -4.86 9.13
N ALA A 132 5.59 -4.83 7.85
CA ALA A 132 4.27 -5.15 7.36
C ALA A 132 4.36 -6.19 6.23
N GLU A 133 3.43 -7.12 6.21
CA GLU A 133 3.30 -8.15 5.18
C GLU A 133 1.94 -7.98 4.51
N VAL A 134 1.92 -7.87 3.17
CA VAL A 134 0.69 -7.84 2.37
C VAL A 134 0.74 -8.99 1.37
N GLU A 135 -0.07 -10.00 1.62
CA GLU A 135 -0.28 -11.09 0.67
C GLU A 135 -1.29 -10.61 -0.38
N LEU A 136 -0.91 -10.66 -1.66
CA LEU A 136 -1.74 -10.22 -2.78
C LEU A 136 -2.15 -11.43 -3.61
N SER A 137 -3.45 -11.63 -3.78
CA SER A 137 -3.98 -12.78 -4.54
C SER A 137 -4.76 -12.33 -5.77
N ASP A 138 -4.59 -13.06 -6.87
CA ASP A 138 -5.39 -12.93 -8.09
C ASP A 138 -5.40 -14.28 -8.83
N PRO A 139 -6.57 -14.91 -9.06
CA PRO A 139 -6.65 -16.20 -9.74
C PRO A 139 -6.11 -16.22 -11.18
N ALA A 140 -6.03 -15.06 -11.84
CA ALA A 140 -5.47 -14.95 -13.17
C ALA A 140 -3.96 -14.72 -13.18
N LEU A 141 -3.34 -14.46 -12.02
CA LEU A 141 -1.90 -14.31 -11.90
C LEU A 141 -1.26 -15.67 -11.57
N PRO A 142 -0.31 -16.18 -12.36
CA PRO A 142 0.29 -17.51 -12.16
C PRO A 142 1.38 -17.52 -11.08
N LEU A 143 1.31 -16.60 -10.10
CA LEU A 143 2.33 -16.40 -9.08
C LEU A 143 1.70 -16.05 -7.74
N GLY A 144 2.26 -16.59 -6.66
CA GLY A 144 2.08 -16.04 -5.33
C GLY A 144 2.86 -14.74 -5.18
N VAL A 145 2.23 -13.69 -4.62
CA VAL A 145 2.86 -12.39 -4.41
C VAL A 145 2.69 -11.96 -2.97
N THR A 146 3.81 -11.67 -2.30
CA THR A 146 3.83 -11.09 -0.96
C THR A 146 4.70 -9.84 -0.96
N LEU A 147 4.18 -8.73 -0.44
CA LEU A 147 4.94 -7.51 -0.17
C LEU A 147 5.36 -7.52 1.30
N GLU A 148 6.66 -7.54 1.55
CA GLU A 148 7.26 -7.20 2.84
C GLU A 148 7.67 -5.72 2.79
N ALA A 149 7.15 -4.91 3.69
CA ALA A 149 7.44 -3.47 3.75
C ALA A 149 7.95 -3.08 5.13
N TYR A 150 8.98 -2.25 5.17
CA TYR A 150 9.55 -1.77 6.42
C TYR A 150 10.39 -0.51 6.23
N SER A 151 10.70 0.13 7.34
CA SER A 151 11.81 1.09 7.46
C SER A 151 12.72 0.61 8.58
N PRO A 152 14.05 0.83 8.49
CA PRO A 152 14.93 0.44 9.57
C PRO A 152 14.50 1.11 10.88
N PHE A 153 14.21 0.30 11.88
CA PHE A 153 13.92 0.75 13.24
C PHE A 153 14.69 -0.16 14.19
N ILE A 154 15.93 0.22 14.47
CA ILE A 154 16.93 -0.62 15.12
C ILE A 154 17.20 -0.03 16.52
N PRO A 155 16.78 -0.73 17.59
CA PRO A 155 17.04 -0.26 18.95
C PRO A 155 18.51 0.08 19.17
N LEU A 156 18.76 1.24 19.79
CA LEU A 156 20.08 1.77 20.11
C LEU A 156 20.95 2.14 18.89
N ASN A 157 20.42 2.11 17.67
CA ASN A 157 21.10 2.56 16.46
C ASN A 157 20.28 3.69 15.83
N ALA A 158 20.55 4.92 16.27
CA ALA A 158 19.82 6.11 15.84
C ALA A 158 20.09 6.46 14.37
N ASP A 159 21.32 6.23 13.89
CA ASP A 159 21.73 6.60 12.54
C ASP A 159 20.94 5.82 11.48
N ASP A 160 20.90 4.49 11.60
CA ASP A 160 20.13 3.66 10.68
C ASP A 160 18.62 3.85 10.88
N SER A 161 18.17 4.07 12.12
CA SER A 161 16.76 4.34 12.42
C SER A 161 16.27 5.69 11.93
N GLY A 162 17.18 6.62 11.62
CA GLY A 162 16.90 7.97 11.12
C GLY A 162 16.95 8.10 9.60
N LEU A 163 17.06 6.99 8.86
CA LEU A 163 17.13 7.03 7.40
C LEU A 163 15.76 7.35 6.77
N PRO A 164 15.68 8.28 5.79
CA PRO A 164 14.44 8.64 5.10
C PRO A 164 14.09 7.60 4.03
N ILE A 165 13.89 6.34 4.43
CA ILE A 165 13.74 5.20 3.52
C ILE A 165 12.49 4.39 3.88
N ALA A 166 11.74 4.00 2.85
CA ALA A 166 10.73 2.95 2.89
C ALA A 166 11.18 1.83 1.95
N VAL A 167 11.26 0.60 2.46
CA VAL A 167 11.61 -0.59 1.67
C VAL A 167 10.33 -1.32 1.29
N LEU A 168 10.18 -1.62 0.00
CA LEU A 168 9.10 -2.45 -0.54
C LEU A 168 9.74 -3.67 -1.20
N ARG A 169 9.69 -4.82 -0.54
CA ARG A 169 10.28 -6.07 -1.00
C ARG A 169 9.18 -7.01 -1.48
N TYR A 170 9.15 -7.25 -2.79
CA TYR A 170 8.21 -8.21 -3.38
C TYR A 170 8.82 -9.60 -3.46
N HIS A 171 8.15 -10.56 -2.82
CA HIS A 171 8.43 -11.98 -2.92
C HIS A 171 7.49 -12.59 -3.95
N LEU A 172 8.05 -13.14 -5.03
CA LEU A 172 7.30 -13.82 -6.09
C LEU A 172 7.57 -15.32 -6.00
N ARG A 173 6.50 -16.11 -5.88
CA ARG A 173 6.57 -17.58 -5.83
C ARG A 173 5.88 -18.19 -7.04
N ASN A 174 6.61 -19.02 -7.78
CA ASN A 174 6.04 -19.87 -8.83
C ASN A 174 5.86 -21.28 -8.27
N ASP A 175 4.60 -21.69 -8.10
CA ASP A 175 4.24 -23.05 -7.65
C ASP A 175 3.90 -24.00 -8.82
N GLY A 176 3.97 -23.50 -10.05
CA GLY A 176 3.70 -24.29 -11.25
C GLY A 176 4.95 -24.96 -11.82
N ASP A 177 4.72 -25.87 -12.75
CA ASP A 177 5.79 -26.66 -13.39
C ASP A 177 6.43 -25.96 -14.59
N GLU A 178 5.89 -24.81 -15.02
CA GLU A 178 6.39 -24.04 -16.15
C GLU A 178 7.12 -22.75 -15.69
N PRO A 179 8.22 -22.35 -16.34
CA PRO A 179 8.85 -21.07 -16.08
C PRO A 179 7.91 -19.89 -16.38
N VAL A 180 7.88 -18.93 -15.44
CA VAL A 180 7.13 -17.67 -15.59
C VAL A 180 8.11 -16.52 -15.82
N ARG A 181 7.94 -15.80 -16.94
CA ARG A 181 8.63 -14.53 -17.16
C ARG A 181 7.91 -13.44 -16.39
N VAL A 182 8.67 -12.61 -15.69
CA VAL A 182 8.12 -11.55 -14.83
C VAL A 182 8.78 -10.20 -15.13
N SER A 183 8.04 -9.13 -14.93
CA SER A 183 8.57 -7.77 -14.87
C SER A 183 7.86 -7.02 -13.76
N LEU A 184 8.64 -6.53 -12.80
CA LEU A 184 8.17 -5.66 -11.72
C LEU A 184 8.57 -4.23 -12.07
N ALA A 185 7.60 -3.32 -12.10
CA ALA A 185 7.84 -1.91 -12.37
C ALA A 185 7.23 -1.04 -11.26
N ALA A 186 7.99 -0.07 -10.78
CA ALA A 186 7.51 0.96 -9.87
C ALA A 186 7.30 2.27 -10.64
N ASN A 187 6.15 2.89 -10.45
CA ASN A 187 5.92 4.28 -10.85
C ASN A 187 5.89 5.14 -9.59
N LEU A 188 6.61 6.26 -9.62
CA LEU A 188 6.63 7.24 -8.56
C LEU A 188 6.58 8.62 -9.20
N TRP A 189 5.57 9.39 -8.83
CA TRP A 189 5.45 10.77 -9.25
C TRP A 189 6.55 11.61 -8.63
N ASN A 190 7.05 12.60 -9.37
CA ASN A 190 8.05 13.54 -8.89
C ASN A 190 7.38 14.68 -8.12
N PRO A 191 7.53 14.78 -6.79
CA PRO A 191 6.87 15.82 -6.01
C PRO A 191 7.76 17.04 -5.77
N ILE A 192 8.92 17.15 -6.43
CA ILE A 192 9.83 18.28 -6.28
C ILE A 192 9.13 19.56 -6.73
N GLY A 193 9.12 20.58 -5.88
CA GLY A 193 8.42 21.84 -6.11
C GLY A 193 7.03 21.92 -5.44
N TYR A 194 6.58 20.86 -4.78
CA TYR A 194 5.32 20.89 -4.04
C TYR A 194 5.48 21.81 -2.81
N PRO A 195 4.63 22.85 -2.66
CA PRO A 195 4.81 23.84 -1.59
C PRO A 195 4.47 23.29 -0.19
N GLY A 196 4.04 22.03 -0.10
CA GLY A 196 3.59 21.47 1.17
C GLY A 196 2.20 21.98 1.55
N GLU A 197 1.37 22.43 0.61
CA GLU A 197 -0.01 22.86 0.86
C GLU A 197 -0.92 22.52 -0.33
N GLY A 198 -2.20 22.29 -0.07
CA GLY A 198 -3.17 21.94 -1.11
C GLY A 198 -2.95 20.55 -1.76
N PRO A 199 -3.60 20.27 -2.90
CA PRO A 199 -3.39 19.03 -3.64
C PRO A 199 -2.01 18.99 -4.31
N PHE A 200 -1.51 17.80 -4.65
CA PHE A 200 -0.29 17.62 -5.46
C PHE A 200 -0.51 18.08 -6.93
N GLN A 201 -0.60 19.40 -7.14
CA GLN A 201 -0.86 20.05 -8.44
C GLN A 201 0.00 21.33 -8.57
N GLY A 202 0.46 21.66 -9.78
CA GLY A 202 1.21 22.88 -10.05
C GLY A 202 2.07 22.78 -11.32
N GLU A 203 2.38 23.94 -11.93
CA GLU A 203 3.09 24.05 -13.23
C GLU A 203 4.51 23.42 -13.23
N PHE A 204 5.09 23.22 -12.05
CA PHE A 204 6.41 22.60 -11.83
C PHE A 204 6.36 21.17 -11.27
N LEU A 205 5.16 20.68 -10.93
CA LEU A 205 4.94 19.29 -10.56
C LEU A 205 4.66 18.51 -11.84
N GLY A 206 5.37 17.42 -12.07
CA GLY A 206 5.42 16.77 -13.39
C GLY A 206 4.08 16.28 -13.92
N GLY A 207 3.30 17.16 -14.56
CA GLY A 207 2.04 16.90 -15.27
C GLY A 207 1.51 18.16 -15.94
#